data_AF-A0AAP3SM31-F1
#
_entry.id   AF-A0AAP3SM31-F1
#
_cell.length_a   1.000
_cell.length_b   1.000
_cell.length_c   1.000
_cell.angle_alpha   90.00
_cell.angle_beta   90.00
_cell.angle_gamma   90.00
#
_symmetry.space_group_name_H-M   'P 1'
#
loop_
_entity.id
_entity.type
_entity.pdbx_description
1 polymer ?
#
loop_
_entity_poly.entity_id
_entity_poly.type
_entity_poly.pdbx_seq_one_letter_code
_entity_poly.pdbx_strand_id
1 'polypeptide(L)' 'MYEYEENSEIIGAHCTLLTPYKGYSEGTVVGDFGNKIVVRLSSGKEVVEYRDEVIIYD' A
#
# COMPACT_ATOMS: atom_id res chain seq x y z
N MET A 1 22.61 7.41 -16.88
CA MET A 1 21.29 6.78 -16.94
C MET A 1 20.79 6.76 -15.51
N TYR A 2 19.72 7.50 -15.21
CA TYR A 2 19.17 7.52 -13.85
C TYR A 2 18.10 6.42 -13.78
N GLU A 3 18.53 5.20 -13.52
CA GLU A 3 17.64 4.12 -13.11
C GLU A 3 17.35 4.35 -11.62
N TYR A 4 16.33 5.16 -11.33
CA TYR A 4 15.62 5.04 -10.05
C TYR A 4 14.64 3.87 -10.18
N GLU A 5 15.19 2.65 -10.36
CA GLU A 5 14.46 1.46 -9.95
C GLU A 5 14.62 1.33 -8.42
N GLU A 6 14.07 2.28 -7.66
CA GLU A 6 13.59 1.95 -6.33
C GLU A 6 12.28 1.19 -6.54
N ASN A 7 12.42 -0.05 -7.04
CA ASN A 7 11.36 -1.02 -7.04
C ASN A 7 11.16 -1.38 -5.56
N SER A 8 10.40 -0.56 -4.82
CA SER A 8 10.05 -0.89 -3.45
C SER A 8 9.48 -2.30 -3.49
N GLU A 9 10.14 -3.24 -2.79
CA GLU A 9 9.82 -4.68 -2.86
C GLU A 9 8.35 -4.97 -2.52
N ILE A 10 7.71 -4.02 -1.83
CA ILE A 10 6.31 -4.09 -1.44
C ILE A 10 5.32 -3.63 -2.51
N ILE A 11 5.74 -2.97 -3.61
CA ILE A 11 4.81 -2.53 -4.65
C ILE A 11 4.24 -3.75 -5.37
N GLY A 12 2.91 -3.87 -5.39
CA GLY A 12 2.20 -5.04 -5.90
C GLY A 12 1.87 -6.08 -4.83
N ALA A 13 2.40 -5.94 -3.61
CA ALA A 13 2.10 -6.84 -2.50
C ALA A 13 0.64 -6.67 -2.03
N HIS A 14 0.04 -7.78 -1.61
CA HIS A 14 -1.25 -7.76 -0.95
C HIS A 14 -1.09 -7.20 0.46
N CYS A 15 -2.10 -6.45 0.92
CA CYS A 15 -2.05 -5.85 2.24
C CYS A 15 -3.44 -5.69 2.86
N THR A 16 -3.44 -5.55 4.18
CA THR A 16 -4.63 -5.30 5.00
C THR A 16 -4.40 -4.06 5.86
N LEU A 17 -5.30 -3.09 5.78
CA LEU A 17 -5.35 -1.93 6.66
C LEU A 17 -5.76 -2.36 8.08
N LEU A 18 -5.06 -1.85 9.10
CA LEU A 18 -5.44 -2.02 10.50
C LEU A 18 -6.78 -1.33 10.80
N THR A 19 -7.01 -0.17 10.19
CA THR A 19 -8.26 0.58 10.30
C THR A 19 -9.01 0.52 8.96
N PRO A 20 -10.14 -0.20 8.88
CA PRO A 20 -10.88 -0.34 7.62
C PRO A 20 -11.38 1.01 7.09
N TYR A 21 -11.07 1.31 5.83
CA TYR A 21 -11.59 2.47 5.14
C TYR A 21 -13.03 2.19 4.67
N LYS A 22 -14.03 2.73 5.37
CA LYS A 22 -15.47 2.53 5.04
C LYS A 22 -15.86 1.05 4.88
N GLY A 23 -15.29 0.17 5.71
CA GLY A 23 -15.53 -1.26 5.65
C GLY A 23 -14.60 -2.04 4.70
N TYR A 24 -13.70 -1.36 3.99
CA TYR A 24 -12.67 -2.00 3.17
C TYR A 24 -11.33 -1.99 3.91
N SER A 25 -10.81 -3.17 4.23
CA SER A 25 -9.48 -3.33 4.82
C SER A 25 -8.47 -3.92 3.84
N GLU A 26 -8.90 -4.72 2.88
CA GLU A 26 -7.99 -5.39 1.94
C GLU A 26 -7.66 -4.52 0.73
N GLY A 27 -6.41 -4.60 0.29
CA GLY A 27 -5.93 -3.92 -0.91
C GLY A 27 -4.56 -4.41 -1.40
N THR A 28 -4.01 -3.66 -2.34
CA THR A 28 -2.68 -3.88 -2.91
C THR A 28 -1.87 -2.61 -2.78
N VAL A 29 -0.62 -2.71 -2.37
CA VAL A 29 0.28 -1.55 -2.31
C VAL A 29 0.62 -1.11 -3.74
N VAL A 30 0.37 0.15 -4.07
CA VAL A 30 0.63 0.75 -5.39
C VAL A 30 1.59 1.93 -5.34
N GLY A 31 1.99 2.36 -4.13
CA GLY A 31 3.01 3.38 -3.93
C GLY A 31 3.65 3.26 -2.55
N ASP A 32 4.95 3.54 -2.47
CA ASP A 32 5.72 3.60 -1.22
C ASP A 32 6.48 4.92 -1.20
N PHE A 33 6.24 5.73 -0.17
CA PHE A 33 6.83 7.04 0.04
C PHE A 33 7.60 7.07 1.38
N GLY A 34 8.12 5.92 1.81
CA GLY A 34 8.87 5.75 3.04
C GLY A 34 7.95 5.47 4.23
N ASN A 35 7.43 6.52 4.86
CA ASN A 35 6.54 6.38 6.03
C ASN A 35 5.05 6.28 5.68
N LYS A 36 4.70 6.58 4.42
CA LYS A 36 3.35 6.49 3.89
C LYS A 36 3.35 5.58 2.68
N ILE A 37 2.29 4.80 2.55
CA ILE A 37 2.07 3.94 1.40
C ILE A 37 0.70 4.22 0.79
N VAL A 38 0.59 4.01 -0.51
CA VAL A 38 -0.67 4.10 -1.24
C VAL A 38 -1.19 2.69 -1.43
N VAL A 39 -2.40 2.45 -0.94
CA VAL A 39 -3.10 1.17 -1.04
C VAL A 39 -4.29 1.33 -1.96
N ARG A 40 -4.35 0.51 -3.01
CA ARG A 40 -5.54 0.35 -3.84
C ARG A 40 -6.43 -0.72 -3.21
N LEU A 41 -7.52 -0.29 -2.60
CA LEU A 41 -8.51 -1.16 -1.98
C LEU A 41 -9.23 -2.02 -3.02
N SER A 42 -9.83 -3.12 -2.58
CA SER A 42 -10.68 -3.98 -3.43
C SER A 42 -11.87 -3.24 -4.08
N SER A 43 -12.28 -2.10 -3.53
CA SER A 43 -13.25 -1.19 -4.14
C SER A 43 -12.72 -0.41 -5.36
N GLY A 44 -11.42 -0.48 -5.65
CA GLY A 44 -10.72 0.31 -6.67
C GLY A 44 -10.29 1.69 -6.20
N LYS A 45 -10.65 2.09 -4.97
CA LYS A 45 -10.23 3.36 -4.38
C LYS A 45 -8.78 3.29 -3.89
N GLU A 46 -8.00 4.32 -4.17
CA GLU A 46 -6.69 4.53 -3.59
C GLU A 46 -6.79 5.36 -2.30
N VAL A 47 -6.09 4.90 -1.26
CA VAL A 47 -5.97 5.56 0.04
C VAL A 47 -4.50 5.65 0.44
N VAL A 48 -4.17 6.67 1.22
CA VAL A 48 -2.82 6.89 1.74
C VAL A 48 -2.85 6.59 3.23
N GLU A 49 -2.09 5.59 3.64
CA GLU A 49 -2.02 5.15 5.04
C GLU A 49 -0.56 5.15 5.50
N TYR A 50 -0.33 5.19 6.81
CA TYR A 50 1.02 5.06 7.34
C TYR A 50 1.50 3.61 7.26
N ARG A 51 2.82 3.42 7.11
CA ARG A 51 3.41 2.08 6.97
C ARG A 51 3.14 1.17 8.17
N ASP A 52 2.99 1.74 9.38
CA ASP A 52 2.64 1.03 10.61
C ASP A 52 1.14 0.73 10.75
N GLU A 53 0.29 1.31 9.89
CA GLU A 53 -1.16 1.06 9.84
C GLU A 53 -1.57 0.03 8.79
N VAL A 54 -0.58 -0.60 8.12
CA VAL A 54 -0.81 -1.58 7.06
C VAL A 54 0.01 -2.85 7.29
N ILE A 55 -0.67 -4.00 7.26
CA ILE A 55 -0.03 -5.32 7.26
C ILE A 55 0.19 -5.73 5.80
N ILE A 56 1.44 -5.90 5.39
CA ILE A 56 1.83 -6.31 4.04
C ILE A 56 2.17 -7.81 4.05
N TYR A 57 1.64 -8.54 3.09
CA TYR A 57 1.93 -9.96 2.85
C TYR A 57 2.89 -10.08 1.65
N ASP A 58 3.94 -10.88 1.81
CA ASP A 58 4.88 -11.27 0.75
C ASP A 58 4.28 -12.37 -0.15
#